data_AF-A0A9D6CF95-F1
#
_entry.id   AF-A0A9D6CF95-F1
#
_cell.length_a   1.000
_cell.length_b   1.000
_cell.length_c   1.000
_cell.angle_alpha   90.00
_cell.angle_beta   90.00
_cell.angle_gamma   90.00
#
_symmetry.space_group_name_H-M   'P 1'
#
loop_
_entity.id
_entity.type
_entity.pdbx_description
1 polymer ?
#
loop_
_entity_poly.entity_id
_entity_poly.type
_entity_poly.pdbx_seq_one_letter_code
_entity_poly.pdbx_strand_id
1 'polypeptide(L)'
;MEADGHAVNAVGASVRVDFTMETPILVWPSVPRRPERGDRFIVDFERCNPDGSFLAEAFDIFGVEPKVGQIQPPLGDGHGAVIIDFAAIDELAAQPEAQDNPDFEWMNTPSGRRWRSLDVVVRTSLESCPELRVRVRNR
;
A
#
# COMPACT_ATOMS: atom_id res chain seq x y z
N MET A 1 -24.65 -46.73 3.81
CA MET A 1 -25.00 -46.13 2.51
C MET A 1 -25.12 -44.65 2.76
N GLU A 2 -24.21 -43.90 2.14
CA GLU A 2 -24.04 -42.45 2.25
C GLU A 2 -25.26 -41.66 1.77
N ALA A 3 -25.47 -40.49 2.37
CA ALA A 3 -25.38 -39.17 1.73
C ALA A 3 -26.32 -38.22 2.50
N ASP A 4 -25.78 -37.30 3.30
CA ASP A 4 -25.27 -35.99 2.86
C ASP A 4 -26.39 -34.94 2.89
N GLY A 5 -26.30 -34.06 3.88
CA GLY A 5 -27.15 -32.87 4.01
C GLY A 5 -26.26 -31.72 4.42
N HIS A 6 -25.45 -31.23 3.47
CA HIS A 6 -24.70 -29.99 3.59
C HIS A 6 -25.61 -28.88 4.13
N ALA A 7 -25.21 -28.27 5.24
CA ALA A 7 -25.84 -27.05 5.73
C ALA A 7 -25.72 -25.97 4.64
N VAL A 8 -26.88 -25.51 4.17
CA VAL A 8 -27.01 -24.41 3.22
C VAL A 8 -26.49 -23.16 3.94
N ASN A 9 -25.32 -22.64 3.54
CA ASN A 9 -24.91 -21.32 4.01
C ASN A 9 -25.99 -20.32 3.57
N ALA A 10 -26.65 -19.67 4.53
CA ALA A 10 -27.70 -18.70 4.25
C ALA A 10 -27.19 -17.59 3.32
N VAL A 11 -27.96 -17.31 2.27
CA VAL A 11 -27.76 -16.14 1.41
C VAL A 11 -27.88 -14.89 2.29
N GLY A 12 -26.78 -14.15 2.45
CA GLY A 12 -26.76 -12.87 3.17
C GLY A 12 -25.97 -12.81 4.47
N ALA A 13 -25.10 -13.79 4.77
CA ALA A 13 -24.12 -13.62 5.84
C ALA A 13 -23.02 -12.63 5.39
N SER A 14 -23.27 -11.33 5.50
CA SER A 14 -22.19 -10.34 5.48
C SER A 14 -21.44 -10.44 6.80
N VAL A 15 -20.19 -10.91 6.76
CA VAL A 15 -19.28 -10.72 7.89
C VAL A 15 -19.01 -9.22 7.95
N ARG A 16 -19.70 -8.51 8.86
CA ARG A 16 -19.32 -7.17 9.25
C ARG A 16 -18.09 -7.31 10.13
N VAL A 17 -16.92 -7.19 9.51
CA VAL A 17 -15.68 -7.01 10.28
C VAL A 17 -15.72 -5.57 10.76
N ASP A 18 -16.03 -5.36 12.04
CA ASP A 18 -15.79 -4.06 12.67
C ASP A 18 -14.27 -3.92 12.82
N PHE A 19 -13.61 -3.37 11.80
CA PHE A 19 -12.22 -2.94 11.92
C PHE A 19 -12.22 -1.44 12.19
N THR A 20 -11.41 -1.01 13.17
CA THR A 20 -11.12 0.41 13.34
C THR A 20 -10.06 0.77 12.32
N MET A 21 -10.38 1.72 11.43
CA MET A 21 -9.35 2.29 10.56
C MET A 21 -8.42 3.18 11.38
N GLU A 22 -7.12 2.87 11.35
CA GLU A 22 -6.08 3.67 12.03
C GLU A 22 -5.77 4.97 11.27
N THR A 23 -6.22 5.09 10.02
CA THR A 23 -6.04 6.24 9.13
C THR A 23 -7.35 6.52 8.38
N PRO A 24 -7.72 7.79 8.10
CA PRO A 24 -8.88 8.14 7.27
C PRO A 24 -8.67 7.87 5.77
N ILE A 25 -7.56 7.25 5.36
CA ILE A 25 -7.30 6.82 3.98
C ILE A 25 -7.01 5.32 3.95
N LEU A 26 -7.83 4.57 3.21
CA LEU A 26 -7.61 3.18 2.86
C LEU A 26 -6.59 3.07 1.71
N VAL A 27 -5.66 2.13 1.82
CA VAL A 27 -4.62 1.87 0.82
C VAL A 27 -4.90 0.54 0.10
N TRP A 28 -4.98 0.56 -1.24
CA TRP A 28 -5.11 -0.63 -2.07
C TRP A 28 -3.96 -0.76 -3.09
N PRO A 29 -3.15 -1.84 -3.04
CA PRO A 29 -3.07 -2.84 -2.00
C PRO A 29 -2.46 -2.35 -0.71
N SER A 30 -2.98 -2.89 0.39
CA SER A 30 -2.48 -2.64 1.74
C SER A 30 -1.00 -3.01 1.91
N VAL A 31 -0.51 -3.95 1.10
CA VAL A 31 0.92 -4.28 0.99
C VAL A 31 1.28 -4.45 -0.48
N PRO A 32 1.77 -3.39 -1.16
CA PRO A 32 2.25 -3.48 -2.53
C PRO A 32 3.42 -4.45 -2.62
N ARG A 33 3.35 -5.37 -3.58
CA ARG A 33 4.39 -6.38 -3.81
C ARG A 33 4.94 -6.22 -5.22
N ARG A 34 6.25 -6.41 -5.37
CA ARG A 34 6.89 -6.43 -6.69
C ARG A 34 6.11 -7.35 -7.65
N PRO A 35 5.63 -6.84 -8.79
CA PRO A 35 4.95 -7.66 -9.78
C PRO A 35 5.94 -8.62 -10.45
N GLU A 36 5.43 -9.74 -10.99
CA GLU A 36 6.27 -10.72 -11.71
C GLU A 36 6.74 -10.19 -13.06
N ARG A 37 5.98 -9.25 -13.64
CA ARG A 37 6.28 -8.57 -14.90
C ARG A 37 6.09 -7.08 -14.71
N GLY A 38 7.07 -6.30 -15.16
CA GLY A 38 7.08 -4.84 -15.01
C GLY A 38 7.86 -4.38 -13.78
N ASP A 39 8.29 -3.13 -13.83
CA ASP A 39 8.99 -2.40 -12.76
C ASP A 39 8.03 -1.50 -11.98
N ARG A 40 6.81 -1.27 -12.45
CA ARG A 40 5.87 -0.32 -11.86
C ARG A 40 4.63 -0.98 -11.30
N PHE A 41 4.09 -0.40 -10.24
CA PHE A 41 2.90 -0.90 -9.57
C PHE A 41 2.07 0.25 -9.01
N ILE A 42 0.75 0.24 -9.24
CA ILE A 42 -0.16 1.29 -8.76
C ILE A 42 -0.60 0.97 -7.34
N VAL A 43 -0.60 1.99 -6.50
CA VAL A 43 -1.21 1.98 -5.17
C VAL A 43 -2.28 3.06 -5.15
N ASP A 44 -3.51 2.62 -4.98
CA ASP A 44 -4.70 3.45 -4.87
C ASP A 44 -4.97 3.82 -3.41
N PHE A 45 -5.49 5.02 -3.22
CA PHE A 45 -5.88 5.59 -1.94
C PHE A 45 -7.33 6.00 -2.00
N GLU A 46 -8.09 5.59 -1.00
CA GLU A 46 -9.51 5.93 -0.88
C GLU A 46 -9.76 6.59 0.46
N ARG A 47 -10.39 7.75 0.47
CA ARG A 47 -10.77 8.41 1.71
C ARG A 47 -11.99 7.72 2.31
N CYS A 48 -11.95 7.45 3.61
CA CYS A 48 -13.01 6.73 4.30
C CYS A 48 -13.31 7.33 5.69
N ASN A 49 -14.54 7.09 6.16
CA ASN A 49 -14.94 7.28 7.54
C ASN A 49 -14.29 6.23 8.45
N PRO A 50 -14.30 6.42 9.78
CA PRO A 50 -13.81 5.43 10.75
C PRO A 50 -14.50 4.06 10.66
N ASP A 51 -15.72 4.01 10.11
CA ASP A 51 -16.48 2.76 9.88
C ASP A 51 -16.15 2.07 8.54
N GLY A 52 -15.19 2.62 7.78
CA GLY A 52 -14.75 2.11 6.49
C GLY A 52 -15.62 2.53 5.30
N SER A 53 -16.67 3.34 5.50
CA SER A 53 -17.47 3.86 4.39
C SER A 53 -16.73 4.93 3.60
N PHE A 54 -16.88 4.92 2.27
CA PHE A 54 -16.25 5.86 1.35
C PHE A 54 -16.65 7.32 1.63
N LEU A 55 -15.68 8.23 1.50
CA LEU A 55 -15.84 9.69 1.57
C LEU A 55 -15.40 10.34 0.27
N ALA A 56 -16.36 10.88 -0.48
CA ALA A 56 -16.13 11.67 -1.69
C ALA A 56 -15.67 13.10 -1.38
N GLU A 57 -14.70 13.27 -0.48
CA GLU A 57 -14.10 14.56 -0.16
C GLU A 57 -12.68 14.58 -0.70
N ALA A 58 -12.41 15.52 -1.61
CA ALA A 58 -11.11 15.66 -2.26
C ALA A 58 -9.97 15.81 -1.24
N PHE A 59 -8.82 15.27 -1.59
CA PHE A 59 -7.55 15.47 -0.90
C PHE A 59 -6.42 15.40 -1.91
N ASP A 60 -5.30 16.05 -1.60
CA ASP A 60 -4.12 16.05 -2.45
C ASP A 60 -3.04 15.13 -1.87
N ILE A 61 -2.23 14.56 -2.76
CA ILE A 61 -0.97 13.91 -2.41
C ILE A 61 0.15 14.88 -2.79
N PHE A 62 0.99 15.23 -1.83
CA PHE A 62 2.06 16.21 -2.01
C PHE A 62 3.41 15.57 -2.36
N GLY A 63 3.65 14.34 -1.91
CA GLY A 63 4.95 13.72 -2.07
C GLY A 63 4.98 12.25 -1.71
N VAL A 64 6.01 11.58 -2.22
CA VAL A 64 6.35 10.20 -1.93
C VAL A 64 7.82 10.19 -1.49
N GLU A 65 8.08 9.73 -0.27
CA GLU A 65 9.42 9.67 0.33
C GLU A 65 9.75 8.24 0.80
N PRO A 66 10.91 7.66 0.42
CA PRO A 66 11.88 8.22 -0.52
C PRO A 66 11.29 8.38 -1.93
N LYS A 67 11.98 9.14 -2.81
CA LYS A 67 11.48 9.50 -4.15
C LYS A 67 11.53 8.31 -5.12
N VAL A 68 10.68 7.31 -4.86
CA VAL A 68 10.56 6.04 -5.59
C VAL A 68 9.17 5.85 -6.20
N GLY A 69 8.36 6.90 -6.22
CA GLY A 69 7.03 6.86 -6.80
C GLY A 69 6.62 8.16 -7.47
N GLN A 70 5.63 8.04 -8.35
CA GLN A 70 5.05 9.14 -9.09
C GLN A 70 3.57 9.30 -8.70
N ILE A 71 3.21 10.51 -8.27
CA ILE A 71 1.82 10.89 -7.98
C ILE A 71 1.02 10.88 -9.28
N GLN A 72 -0.15 10.25 -9.26
CA GLN A 72 -1.07 10.26 -10.39
C GLN A 72 -2.09 11.40 -10.24
N PRO A 73 -2.63 11.90 -11.36
CA PRO A 73 -3.81 12.76 -11.31
C PRO A 73 -4.96 12.06 -10.56
N PRO A 74 -5.76 12.80 -9.78
CA PRO A 74 -6.89 12.23 -9.06
C PRO A 74 -7.89 11.63 -10.05
N LEU A 75 -8.36 10.41 -9.76
CA LEU A 75 -9.39 9.73 -10.56
C LEU A 75 -10.80 10.29 -10.29
N GLY A 76 -10.97 10.99 -9.16
CA GLY A 76 -12.19 11.62 -8.69
C GLY A 76 -12.03 12.07 -7.24
N ASP A 77 -13.02 12.79 -6.71
CA ASP A 77 -13.04 13.19 -5.30
C ASP A 77 -12.99 11.96 -4.39
N GLY A 78 -12.23 12.04 -3.29
CA GLY A 78 -12.02 10.93 -2.38
C GLY A 78 -11.02 9.87 -2.87
N HIS A 79 -10.44 10.02 -4.06
CA HIS A 79 -9.45 9.10 -4.63
C HIS A 79 -8.09 9.77 -4.87
N GLY A 80 -7.02 9.05 -4.53
CA GLY A 80 -5.66 9.37 -4.91
C GLY A 80 -4.91 8.12 -5.39
N ALA A 81 -3.80 8.29 -6.10
CA ALA A 81 -2.98 7.15 -6.49
C ALA A 81 -1.51 7.54 -6.65
N VAL A 82 -0.62 6.59 -6.38
CA VAL A 82 0.81 6.69 -6.69
C VAL A 82 1.24 5.46 -7.49
N ILE A 83 2.12 5.66 -8.47
CA ILE A 83 2.85 4.57 -9.10
C ILE A 83 4.15 4.38 -8.34
N ILE A 84 4.35 3.22 -7.73
CA ILE A 84 5.63 2.80 -7.15
C ILE A 84 6.50 2.24 -8.26
N ASP A 85 7.72 2.75 -8.38
CA ASP A 85 8.73 2.32 -9.35
C ASP A 85 9.80 1.46 -8.65
N PHE A 86 9.70 0.15 -8.83
CA PHE A 86 10.62 -0.82 -8.25
C PHE A 86 12.03 -0.72 -8.85
N ALA A 87 12.21 -0.19 -10.05
CA ALA A 87 13.55 0.08 -10.59
C ALA A 87 14.20 1.24 -9.83
N ALA A 88 13.43 2.31 -9.53
CA ALA A 88 13.90 3.39 -8.66
C ALA A 88 14.22 2.91 -7.23
N ILE A 89 13.45 1.94 -6.69
CA ILE A 89 13.78 1.29 -5.41
C ILE A 89 15.09 0.50 -5.51
N ASP A 90 15.31 -0.24 -6.61
CA ASP A 90 16.56 -0.99 -6.82
C ASP A 90 17.76 -0.05 -6.94
N GLU A 91 17.63 1.06 -7.66
CA GLU A 91 18.65 2.10 -7.77
C GLU A 91 18.95 2.73 -6.41
N LEU A 92 17.92 3.04 -5.62
CA LEU A 92 18.08 3.55 -4.27
C LEU A 92 18.78 2.52 -3.37
N ALA A 93 18.36 1.26 -3.42
CA ALA A 93 18.94 0.17 -2.63
C ALA A 93 20.39 -0.14 -3.00
N ALA A 94 20.84 0.20 -4.22
CA ALA A 94 22.21 0.04 -4.66
C ALA A 94 23.17 1.12 -4.10
N GLN A 95 22.65 2.20 -3.53
CA GLN A 95 23.47 3.27 -2.96
C GLN A 95 24.12 2.81 -1.65
N PRO A 96 25.38 3.21 -1.36
CA PRO A 96 26.06 2.86 -0.12
C PRO A 96 25.26 3.24 1.14
N GLU A 97 24.64 4.42 1.13
CA GLU A 97 23.87 4.98 2.24
C GLU A 97 22.59 4.21 2.54
N ALA A 98 22.05 3.45 1.57
CA ALA A 98 20.83 2.69 1.75
C ALA A 98 20.98 1.55 2.77
N GLN A 99 22.21 1.08 3.02
CA GLN A 99 22.46 0.00 3.97
C GLN A 99 22.12 0.38 5.43
N ASP A 100 22.25 1.67 5.73
CA ASP A 100 22.00 2.27 7.04
C ASP A 100 20.65 3.01 7.07
N ASN A 101 19.92 3.07 5.95
CA ASN A 101 18.61 3.68 5.89
C ASN A 101 17.59 2.78 6.65
N PRO A 102 16.95 3.31 7.71
CA PRO A 102 16.01 2.54 8.54
C PRO A 102 14.71 2.17 7.82
N ASP A 103 14.38 2.83 6.71
CA ASP A 103 13.18 2.55 5.93
C ASP A 103 13.29 1.21 5.17
N PHE A 104 14.52 0.74 4.91
CA PHE A 104 14.76 -0.55 4.30
C PHE A 104 14.84 -1.67 5.33
N GLU A 105 14.04 -2.72 5.11
CA GLU A 105 14.29 -4.03 5.69
C GLU A 105 15.10 -4.86 4.70
N TRP A 106 16.13 -5.55 5.20
CA TRP A 106 17.04 -6.33 4.35
C TRP A 106 17.00 -7.82 4.67
N MET A 107 17.34 -8.64 3.68
CA MET A 107 17.54 -10.07 3.83
C MET A 107 18.87 -10.52 3.23
N ASN A 108 19.48 -11.52 3.86
CA ASN A 108 20.70 -12.14 3.35
C ASN A 108 20.34 -13.29 2.41
N THR A 109 20.98 -13.32 1.25
CA THR A 109 20.87 -14.40 0.26
C THR A 109 22.28 -14.94 -0.05
N PRO A 110 22.41 -16.14 -0.64
CA PRO A 110 23.72 -16.68 -1.03
C PRO A 110 24.49 -15.76 -2.00
N SER A 111 23.78 -14.93 -2.78
CA SER A 111 24.37 -13.97 -3.72
C SER A 111 24.59 -12.57 -3.12
N GLY A 112 24.33 -12.40 -1.81
CA GLY A 112 24.52 -11.14 -1.10
C GLY A 112 23.24 -10.63 -0.42
N ARG A 113 23.32 -9.40 0.10
CA ARG A 113 22.20 -8.72 0.76
C ARG A 113 21.22 -8.20 -0.31
N ARG A 114 19.93 -8.41 -0.12
CA ARG A 114 18.86 -7.85 -0.95
C ARG A 114 17.84 -7.16 -0.06
N TRP A 115 17.25 -6.09 -0.54
CA TRP A 115 16.17 -5.44 0.21
C TRP A 115 14.93 -6.34 0.17
N ARG A 116 14.27 -6.47 1.31
CA ARG A 116 13.08 -7.29 1.54
C ARG A 116 11.83 -6.43 1.55
N SER A 117 11.89 -5.28 2.22
CA SER A 117 10.82 -4.29 2.20
C SER A 117 11.38 -2.88 2.29
N LEU A 118 10.58 -1.90 1.87
CA LEU A 118 10.85 -0.48 1.99
C LEU A 118 9.58 0.19 2.53
N ASP A 119 9.70 0.95 3.60
CA ASP A 119 8.64 1.84 4.06
C ASP A 119 8.65 3.13 3.22
N VAL A 120 7.52 3.44 2.61
CA VAL A 120 7.31 4.64 1.78
C VAL A 120 6.30 5.53 2.49
N VAL A 121 6.66 6.78 2.72
CA VAL A 121 5.78 7.81 3.26
C VAL A 121 5.12 8.57 2.11
N VAL A 122 3.79 8.57 2.10
CA VAL A 122 2.98 9.37 1.20
C VAL A 122 2.40 10.54 1.98
N ARG A 123 2.77 11.77 1.61
CA ARG A 123 2.29 12.99 2.27
C ARG A 123 0.99 13.46 1.64
N THR A 124 0.03 13.85 2.47
CA THR A 124 -1.29 14.30 1.99
C THR A 124 -1.67 15.67 2.53
N SER A 125 -2.71 16.27 1.93
CA SER A 125 -3.30 17.53 2.40
C SER A 125 -4.22 17.38 3.62
N LEU A 126 -4.51 16.15 4.07
CA LEU A 126 -5.42 15.92 5.18
C LEU A 126 -4.74 16.22 6.51
N GLU A 127 -5.26 17.19 7.27
CA GLU A 127 -4.76 17.48 8.63
C GLU A 127 -4.88 16.27 9.57
N SER A 128 -5.91 15.44 9.39
CA SER A 128 -6.12 14.21 10.15
C SER A 128 -5.22 13.05 9.71
N CYS A 129 -4.57 13.16 8.55
CA CYS A 129 -3.66 12.15 8.01
C CYS A 129 -2.60 12.80 7.11
N PRO A 130 -1.67 13.58 7.71
CA PRO A 130 -0.66 14.29 6.93
C PRO A 130 0.33 13.34 6.25
N GLU A 131 0.49 12.13 6.81
CA GLU A 131 1.39 11.09 6.32
C GLU A 131 0.74 9.71 6.38
N LEU A 132 0.86 8.97 5.28
CA LEU A 132 0.52 7.56 5.14
C LEU A 132 1.80 6.74 4.98
N ARG A 133 1.96 5.68 5.78
CA ARG A 133 3.06 4.73 5.62
C ARG A 133 2.61 3.54 4.80
N VAL A 134 3.25 3.33 3.66
CA VAL A 134 3.01 2.22 2.74
C VAL A 134 4.23 1.32 2.74
N ARG A 135 4.09 0.09 3.25
CA ARG A 135 5.18 -0.89 3.21
C ARG A 135 5.20 -1.63 1.89
N VAL A 136 6.20 -1.37 1.07
CA VAL A 136 6.43 -2.05 -0.21
C VAL A 136 7.30 -3.28 0.01
N ARG A 137 6.92 -4.44 -0.52
CA ARG A 137 7.69 -5.69 -0.39
C ARG A 137 8.36 -6.11 -1.69
N ASN A 138 9.63 -6.49 -1.57
CA ASN A 138 10.33 -7.29 -2.56
C ASN A 138 9.93 -8.76 -2.40
N ARG A 139 9.88 -9.50 -3.51
CA ARG A 139 9.67 -10.95 -3.47
C ARG A 139 10.98 -11.69 -3.30
#